data_AF-A0A439NAM9-F1
#
_entry.id   AF-A0A439NAM9-F1
#
_cell.length_a   1.000
_cell.length_b   1.000
_cell.length_c   1.000
_cell.angle_alpha   90.00
_cell.angle_beta   90.00
_cell.angle_gamma   90.00
#
_symmetry.space_group_name_H-M   'P 1'
#
loop_
_entity.id
_entity.type
_entity.pdbx_description
1 polymer ?
#
loop_
_entity_poly.entity_id
_entity_poly.type
_entity_poly.pdbx_seq_one_letter_code
_entity_poly.pdbx_strand_id
1 'polypeptide(L)' 'MGEDADQARKSIGARRNPDSADAILDAAEAVLVEAGYSGFSIEAVA' A
#
# COMPACT_ATOMS: atom_id res chain seq x y z
N MET A 1 -11.00 -20.82 25.94
CA MET A 1 -11.73 -19.77 25.19
C MET A 1 -10.90 -18.49 25.33
N GLY A 2 -10.18 -18.10 24.27
CA GLY A 2 -9.68 -16.74 24.02
C GLY A 2 -8.42 -16.28 24.76
N GLU A 3 -7.26 -16.88 24.51
CA GLU A 3 -5.95 -16.38 25.01
C GLU A 3 -5.01 -15.82 23.91
N ASP A 4 -5.48 -15.72 22.66
CA ASP A 4 -4.69 -15.20 21.50
C ASP A 4 -5.07 -13.78 21.04
N ALA A 5 -5.92 -13.07 21.79
CA ALA A 5 -6.47 -11.79 21.32
C ALA A 5 -5.54 -10.58 21.47
N ASP A 6 -4.40 -10.69 22.18
CA ASP A 6 -3.61 -9.52 22.61
C ASP A 6 -2.25 -9.33 21.92
N GLN A 7 -1.77 -10.27 21.11
CA GLN A 7 -0.60 -10.00 20.26
C GLN A 7 -1.07 -9.52 18.88
N ALA A 8 -1.65 -8.32 18.84
CA ALA A 8 -1.94 -7.63 17.59
C ALA A 8 -0.64 -7.60 16.75
N ARG A 9 -0.64 -8.35 15.64
CA ARG A 9 0.53 -8.44 14.75
C ARG A 9 0.93 -7.02 14.35
N LYS A 10 2.09 -6.57 14.80
CA LYS A 10 2.65 -5.28 14.38
C LYS A 10 2.69 -5.25 12.85
N SER A 11 2.10 -4.21 12.26
CA SER A 11 2.24 -3.99 10.83
C SER A 11 3.72 -3.77 10.55
N ILE A 12 4.30 -4.66 9.75
CA ILE A 12 5.68 -4.54 9.23
C ILE A 12 5.70 -3.93 7.81
N GLY A 13 4.54 -3.49 7.31
CA GLY A 13 4.39 -2.75 6.06
C GLY A 13 5.04 -3.44 4.86
N ALA A 14 5.77 -2.64 4.07
CA ALA A 14 6.47 -3.07 2.86
C ALA A 14 7.48 -4.20 3.08
N ARG A 15 8.00 -4.43 4.30
CA ARG A 15 8.90 -5.56 4.57
C ARG A 15 8.23 -6.92 4.38
N ARG A 16 6.91 -7.00 4.49
CA ARG A 16 6.18 -8.26 4.32
C ARG A 16 5.96 -8.62 2.85
N ASN A 17 5.78 -7.61 2.01
CA ASN A 17 5.60 -7.80 0.58
C ASN A 17 6.24 -6.62 -0.18
N PRO A 18 7.56 -6.65 -0.39
CA PRO A 18 8.26 -5.58 -1.08
C PRO A 18 7.78 -5.46 -2.53
N ASP A 19 7.46 -6.59 -3.17
CA ASP A 19 6.94 -6.65 -4.54
C ASP A 19 5.61 -5.88 -4.71
N SER A 20 4.67 -6.08 -3.77
CA SER A 20 3.42 -5.28 -3.78
C SER A 20 3.66 -3.82 -3.50
N ALA A 21 4.63 -3.47 -2.65
CA ALA A 21 4.96 -2.08 -2.40
C ALA A 21 5.50 -1.42 -3.67
N ASP A 22 6.37 -2.13 -4.40
CA ASP A 22 6.94 -1.68 -5.67
C ASP A 22 5.86 -1.50 -6.74
N ALA A 23 4.97 -2.48 -6.89
CA ALA A 23 3.86 -2.41 -7.85
C ALA A 23 2.91 -1.23 -7.58
N ILE A 24 2.61 -0.94 -6.31
CA ILE A 24 1.80 0.21 -5.91
C ILE A 24 2.53 1.54 -6.20
N LEU A 25 3.85 1.58 -6.02
CA LEU A 25 4.64 2.77 -6.34
C LEU A 25 4.73 3.03 -7.85
N ASP A 26 4.89 1.99 -8.66
CA ASP A 26 4.92 2.06 -10.12
C ASP A 26 3.57 2.57 -10.66
N ALA A 27 2.46 1.98 -10.20
CA ALA A 27 1.13 2.44 -10.56
C ALA A 27 0.87 3.90 -10.12
N ALA A 28 1.34 4.28 -8.93
CA ALA A 28 1.23 5.66 -8.46
C ALA A 28 2.03 6.63 -9.32
N GLU A 29 3.24 6.27 -9.75
CA GLU A 29 4.06 7.08 -10.64
C GLU A 29 3.38 7.26 -12.00
N ALA A 30 2.84 6.19 -12.58
CA ALA A 30 2.11 6.25 -13.84
C ALA A 30 0.90 7.22 -13.76
N VAL A 31 0.11 7.12 -12.70
CA VAL A 31 -1.04 8.03 -12.46
C VAL A 31 -0.58 9.47 -12.28
N LEU A 32 0.52 9.70 -11.56
CA LEU A 32 1.07 11.05 -11.35
C LEU A 32 1.59 11.67 -12.65
N VAL A 33 2.24 10.87 -13.51
CA VAL A 33 2.75 11.33 -14.81
C VAL A 33 1.59 11.67 -15.74
N GLU A 34 0.52 10.89 -15.74
CA GLU A 34 -0.61 11.06 -16.65
C GLU A 34 -1.62 12.12 -16.19
N ALA A 35 -2.10 12.03 -14.95
CA ALA A 35 -3.17 12.88 -14.42
C ALA A 35 -2.67 14.08 -13.60
N GLY A 36 -1.38 14.09 -13.24
CA GLY A 36 -0.80 15.06 -12.32
C GLY A 36 -1.28 14.86 -10.87
N TYR A 37 -0.69 15.63 -9.96
CA TYR A 37 -0.97 15.49 -8.52
C TYR A 37 -2.44 15.72 -8.16
N SER A 38 -3.16 16.57 -8.90
CA SER A 38 -4.58 16.86 -8.62
C SER A 38 -5.53 15.74 -9.03
N GLY A 39 -5.10 14.83 -9.92
CA GLY A 39 -5.85 13.64 -10.33
C GLY A 39 -5.42 12.36 -9.59
N PHE A 40 -4.44 12.45 -8.71
CA PHE A 40 -3.95 11.31 -7.94
C PHE A 40 -4.88 10.94 -6.78
N SER A 41 -5.13 9.65 -6.55
CA SER A 41 -5.91 9.13 -5.42
C SER A 41 -5.56 7.67 -5.15
N ILE A 42 -5.74 7.21 -3.91
CA ILE A 42 -5.42 5.83 -3.52
C ILE A 42 -6.28 4.81 -4.28
N GLU A 43 -7.54 5.14 -4.60
CA GLU A 43 -8.40 4.29 -5.43
C GLU A 43 -7.93 4.18 -6.90
N ALA A 44 -7.11 5.13 -7.37
CA ALA A 44 -6.56 5.07 -8.72
C ALA A 44 -5.33 4.15 -8.82
N VAL A 45 -4.77 3.71 -7.68
CA VAL A 45 -3.54 2.92 -7.59
C VAL A 45 -3.81 1.48 -7.11
N ALA A 46 -4.89 1.25 -6.38
CA ALA A 46 -5.27 -0.03 -5.77
C ALA A 46 -6.01 -0.97 -6.74
#